data_AF-A0A1V8TWL0-F1
#
_entry.id   AF-A0A1V8TWL0-F1
#
_cell.length_a   1.000
_cell.length_b   1.000
_cell.length_c   1.000
_cell.angle_alpha   90.00
_cell.angle_beta   90.00
_cell.angle_gamma   90.00
#
_symmetry.space_group_name_H-M   'P 1'
#
loop_
_entity.id
_entity.type
_entity.pdbx_description
1 polymer ?
#
loop_
_entity_poly.entity_id
_entity_poly.type
_entity_poly.pdbx_seq_one_letter_code
_entity_poly.pdbx_strand_id
1 'polypeptide(L)'
;MAAQTVLSKTDVPSGISLVFLTQMLGGAIFISVGQNILQSELVKGLQQYGIDPLVIVTTGATEIRNLVPAAQLPEVLIVYNYALRQTFLCAVGLACAASLGAAGLEWKSVKAPEKGSEAEARAIEEKRRSQEGEAA
;
A
#
# COMPACT_ATOMS: atom_id res chain seq x y z
N MET A 1 -0.93 -14.41 -1.04
CA MET A 1 -1.20 -14.09 0.38
C MET A 1 -0.71 -15.24 1.25
N ALA A 2 0.27 -15.01 2.11
CA ALA A 2 0.76 -16.01 3.06
C ALA A 2 -0.25 -16.28 4.19
N ALA A 3 -1.11 -15.32 4.53
CA ALA A 3 -2.15 -15.47 5.56
C ALA A 3 -3.08 -16.67 5.32
N GLN A 4 -3.35 -17.07 4.06
CA GLN A 4 -4.15 -18.26 3.75
C GLN A 4 -3.40 -19.59 3.97
N THR A 5 -2.09 -19.54 4.22
CA THR A 5 -1.21 -20.72 4.33
C THR A 5 -0.74 -21.00 5.75
N VAL A 6 -0.73 -19.97 6.62
CA VAL A 6 -0.30 -20.09 8.02
C VAL A 6 -1.48 -20.21 8.99
N LEU A 7 -2.70 -19.95 8.52
CA LEU A 7 -3.91 -19.83 9.35
C LEU A 7 -4.90 -20.96 9.07
N SER A 8 -5.48 -21.55 10.12
CA SER A 8 -6.52 -22.58 10.04
C SER A 8 -7.75 -22.07 9.27
N LYS A 9 -8.45 -22.94 8.51
CA LYS A 9 -9.57 -22.57 7.61
C LYS A 9 -10.64 -21.65 8.25
N THR A 10 -10.83 -21.71 9.57
CA THR A 10 -11.78 -20.89 10.35
C THR A 10 -11.36 -19.44 10.53
N ASP A 11 -10.06 -19.14 10.58
CA ASP A 11 -9.54 -17.82 10.95
C ASP A 11 -9.13 -16.98 9.72
N VAL A 12 -9.13 -17.58 8.54
CA VAL A 12 -8.78 -16.93 7.26
C VAL A 12 -9.59 -15.65 7.01
N PRO A 13 -10.92 -15.61 7.21
CA PRO A 13 -11.69 -14.37 7.00
C PRO A 13 -11.26 -13.23 7.92
N SER A 14 -10.95 -13.53 9.19
CA SER A 14 -10.47 -12.56 10.17
C SER A 14 -9.07 -12.05 9.82
N GLY A 15 -8.17 -12.95 9.41
CA GLY A 15 -6.82 -12.60 8.96
C GLY A 15 -6.81 -11.71 7.72
N ILE A 16 -7.69 -12.00 6.74
CA ILE A 16 -7.87 -11.18 5.53
C ILE A 16 -8.41 -9.78 5.90
N SER A 17 -9.37 -9.71 6.81
CA SER A 17 -9.96 -8.44 7.26
C SER A 17 -8.92 -7.55 7.93
N LEU A 18 -8.04 -8.14 8.75
CA LEU A 18 -6.94 -7.41 9.38
C LEU A 18 -5.94 -6.87 8.35
N VAL A 19 -5.58 -7.68 7.35
CA VAL A 19 -4.69 -7.24 6.26
C VAL A 19 -5.29 -6.06 5.50
N PHE A 20 -6.58 -6.12 5.15
CA PHE A 20 -7.25 -5.02 4.47
C PHE A 20 -7.33 -3.76 5.33
N LEU A 21 -7.63 -3.91 6.63
CA LEU A 21 -7.63 -2.81 7.57
C LEU A 21 -6.25 -2.12 7.61
N THR A 22 -5.17 -2.90 7.77
CA THR A 22 -3.81 -2.37 7.78
C THR A 22 -3.44 -1.71 6.45
N GLN A 23 -3.89 -2.26 5.31
CA GLN A 23 -3.64 -1.67 4.00
C GLN A 23 -4.36 -0.34 3.81
N MET A 24 -5.64 -0.24 4.21
CA MET A 24 -6.40 1.01 4.12
C MET A 24 -5.85 2.08 5.06
N LEU A 25 -5.57 1.72 6.32
CA LEU A 25 -5.00 2.64 7.30
C LEU A 25 -3.60 3.11 6.87
N GLY A 26 -2.75 2.18 6.43
CA GLY A 26 -1.42 2.50 5.92
C GLY A 26 -1.50 3.47 4.74
N GLY A 27 -2.32 3.17 3.73
CA GLY A 27 -2.52 4.04 2.58
C GLY A 27 -2.98 5.45 2.98
N ALA A 28 -4.02 5.56 3.83
CA ALA A 28 -4.56 6.84 4.25
C ALA A 28 -3.55 7.69 5.04
N ILE A 29 -2.87 7.08 6.01
CA ILE A 29 -1.87 7.77 6.84
C ILE A 29 -0.72 8.28 5.98
N PHE A 30 -0.17 7.45 5.09
CA PHE A 30 0.97 7.85 4.27
C PHE A 30 0.63 8.86 3.19
N ILE A 31 -0.60 8.86 2.66
CA ILE A 31 -1.08 9.94 1.79
C ILE A 31 -1.08 11.27 2.55
N SER A 32 -1.62 11.29 3.78
CA SER A 32 -1.64 12.50 4.62
C SER A 32 -0.23 13.00 4.94
N VAL A 33 0.70 12.11 5.28
CA VAL A 33 2.11 12.44 5.52
C VAL A 33 2.76 13.02 4.27
N GLY A 34 2.58 12.38 3.11
CA GLY A 34 3.16 12.85 1.83
C GLY A 34 2.65 14.23 1.43
N GLN A 35 1.35 14.47 1.63
CA GLN A 35 0.73 15.77 1.40
C GLN A 35 1.26 16.83 2.35
N ASN A 36 1.41 16.52 3.64
CA ASN A 36 1.94 17.43 4.65
C ASN A 36 3.40 17.82 4.37
N ILE A 37 4.24 16.86 3.96
CA ILE A 37 5.64 17.12 3.57
C ILE A 37 5.66 18.05 2.36
N LEU A 38 4.90 17.73 1.30
CA LEU A 38 4.86 18.55 0.09
C LEU A 38 4.40 19.98 0.40
N GLN A 39 3.32 20.13 1.16
CA GLN A 39 2.79 21.44 1.55
C GLN A 39 3.80 22.23 2.39
N SER A 40 4.43 21.60 3.38
CA SER A 40 5.44 22.25 4.21
C SER A 40 6.65 22.71 3.40
N GLU A 41 7.16 21.88 2.50
CA GLU A 41 8.32 22.23 1.66
C GLU A 41 7.98 23.30 0.61
N LEU A 42 6.77 23.25 0.03
CA LEU A 42 6.31 24.31 -0.87
C LEU A 42 6.13 25.64 -0.15
N VAL A 43 5.53 25.66 1.05
CA VAL A 43 5.38 26.88 1.82
C VAL A 43 6.75 27.47 2.15
N LYS A 44 7.70 26.66 2.64
CA LYS A 44 9.07 27.14 2.94
C LYS A 44 9.78 27.71 1.71
N GLY A 45 9.68 27.04 0.57
CA GLY A 45 10.41 27.42 -0.63
C GLY A 45 9.73 28.51 -1.46
N LEU A 46 8.41 28.67 -1.36
CA LEU A 46 7.66 29.64 -2.16
C LEU A 46 7.33 30.94 -1.40
N GLN A 47 7.42 30.94 -0.07
CA GLN A 47 7.26 32.16 0.74
C GLN A 47 8.20 33.30 0.30
N GLN A 48 9.40 32.98 -0.17
CA GLN A 48 10.39 33.98 -0.62
C GLN A 48 9.96 34.76 -1.89
N TYR A 49 8.98 34.25 -2.65
CA TYR A 49 8.44 34.94 -3.84
C TYR A 49 7.22 35.81 -3.53
N GLY A 50 6.92 36.04 -2.25
CA GLY A 50 5.79 36.88 -1.82
C GLY A 50 4.41 36.27 -2.06
N ILE A 51 4.35 34.95 -2.28
CA ILE A 51 3.09 34.23 -2.43
C ILE A 51 2.54 33.89 -1.05
N ASP A 52 1.24 34.12 -0.85
CA ASP A 52 0.57 33.76 0.39
C ASP A 52 0.64 32.23 0.61
N PRO A 53 1.14 31.77 1.78
CA PRO A 53 1.15 30.35 2.17
C PRO A 53 -0.21 29.66 1.99
N LEU A 54 -1.31 30.35 2.28
CA LEU A 54 -2.65 29.80 2.21
C LEU A 54 -3.05 29.50 0.76
N VAL A 55 -2.61 30.36 -0.17
CA VAL A 55 -2.74 30.14 -1.61
C VAL A 55 -1.86 28.96 -2.02
N ILE A 56 -0.60 28.87 -1.60
CA ILE A 56 0.30 27.74 -1.94
C ILE A 56 -0.29 26.38 -1.53
N VAL A 57 -0.93 26.30 -0.37
CA VAL A 57 -1.49 25.05 0.19
C VAL A 57 -2.79 24.63 -0.51
N THR A 58 -3.56 25.58 -1.02
CA THR A 58 -4.87 25.35 -1.66
C THR A 58 -4.78 25.27 -3.19
N THR A 59 -3.66 25.72 -3.76
CA THR A 59 -3.49 25.82 -5.20
C THR A 59 -2.74 24.61 -5.76
N GLY A 60 -3.26 24.02 -6.85
CA GLY A 60 -2.60 22.91 -7.53
C GLY A 60 -1.35 23.33 -8.30
N ALA A 61 -0.47 22.37 -8.62
CA ALA A 61 0.79 22.60 -9.36
C ALA A 61 0.61 23.43 -10.64
N THR A 62 -0.50 23.17 -11.34
CA THR A 62 -0.86 23.83 -12.60
C THR A 62 -1.33 25.27 -12.40
N GLU A 63 -1.83 25.62 -11.23
CA GLU A 63 -2.32 26.97 -10.93
C GLU A 63 -1.22 27.85 -10.34
N ILE A 64 -0.19 27.25 -9.70
CA ILE A 64 1.00 27.99 -9.22
C ILE A 64 1.67 28.78 -10.35
N ARG A 65 1.69 28.23 -11.58
CA ARG A 65 2.26 28.93 -12.74
C ARG A 65 1.51 30.22 -13.13
N ASN A 66 0.24 30.34 -12.72
CA ASN A 66 -0.58 31.53 -12.98
C ASN A 66 -0.39 32.60 -11.89
N LEU A 67 0.15 32.22 -10.74
CA LEU A 67 0.35 33.10 -9.57
C LEU A 67 1.69 33.83 -9.59
N VAL A 68 2.63 33.39 -10.41
CA VAL A 68 3.97 33.98 -10.50
C VAL A 68 4.25 34.55 -11.88
N PRO A 69 5.01 35.66 -11.97
CA PRO A 69 5.47 36.19 -13.25
C PRO A 69 6.26 35.14 -14.04
N ALA A 70 6.12 35.14 -15.36
CA ALA A 70 6.78 34.17 -16.25
C ALA A 70 8.31 34.13 -16.10
N ALA A 71 8.93 35.22 -15.64
CA ALA A 71 10.37 35.29 -15.36
C ALA A 71 10.80 34.45 -14.13
N GLN A 72 9.91 34.26 -13.15
CA GLN A 72 10.18 33.51 -11.91
C GLN A 72 9.72 32.05 -11.98
N LEU A 73 8.96 31.68 -13.02
CA LEU A 73 8.49 30.31 -13.27
C LEU A 73 9.58 29.25 -13.16
N PRO A 74 10.78 29.42 -13.78
CA PRO A 74 11.83 28.40 -13.71
C PRO A 74 12.29 28.13 -12.28
N GLU A 75 12.38 29.17 -11.45
CA GLU A 75 12.85 29.08 -10.07
C GLU A 75 11.80 28.40 -9.17
N VAL A 76 10.53 28.77 -9.35
CA VAL A 76 9.38 28.14 -8.68
C VAL A 76 9.27 26.66 -9.02
N LEU A 77 9.54 26.28 -10.27
CA LEU A 77 9.58 24.87 -10.69
C LEU A 77 10.73 24.09 -10.04
N ILE A 78 11.88 24.72 -9.79
CA ILE A 78 12.98 24.09 -9.05
C ILE A 78 12.56 23.80 -7.61
N VAL A 79 11.92 24.77 -6.94
CA VAL A 79 11.40 24.59 -5.59
C VAL A 79 10.33 23.48 -5.55
N TYR A 80 9.43 23.45 -6.53
CA TYR A 80 8.39 22.44 -6.62
C TYR A 80 8.99 21.03 -6.79
N ASN A 81 9.97 20.88 -7.69
CA ASN A 81 10.69 19.61 -7.87
C ASN A 81 11.46 19.20 -6.61
N TYR A 82 12.04 20.16 -5.89
CA TYR A 82 12.69 19.89 -4.61
C TYR A 82 11.70 19.33 -3.58
N ALA A 83 10.53 19.95 -3.43
CA ALA A 83 9.49 19.49 -2.53
C ALA A 83 9.00 18.07 -2.90
N LEU A 84 8.77 17.80 -4.19
CA LEU A 84 8.44 16.45 -4.68
C LEU A 84 9.53 15.43 -4.35
N ARG A 85 10.80 15.77 -4.58
CA ARG A 85 11.93 14.89 -4.29
C ARG A 85 11.97 14.52 -2.80
N GLN A 86 11.72 15.47 -1.90
CA GLN A 86 11.67 15.17 -0.47
C GLN A 86 10.53 14.19 -0.12
N THR A 87 9.34 14.41 -0.68
CA THR A 87 8.22 13.46 -0.52
C THR A 87 8.56 12.06 -1.03
N PHE A 88 9.21 11.95 -2.19
CA PHE A 88 9.64 10.65 -2.73
C PHE A 88 10.73 10.00 -1.89
N LEU A 89 11.68 10.75 -1.34
CA LEU A 89 12.70 10.21 -0.44
C LEU A 89 12.09 9.58 0.82
N CYS A 90 11.06 10.22 1.40
CA CYS A 90 10.31 9.63 2.50
C CYS A 90 9.58 8.35 2.08
N ALA A 91 8.97 8.32 0.89
CA ALA A 91 8.33 7.11 0.37
C ALA A 91 9.32 5.96 0.14
N VAL A 92 10.51 6.26 -0.36
CA VAL A 92 11.60 5.27 -0.52
C VAL A 92 12.05 4.75 0.84
N GLY A 93 12.24 5.63 1.82
CA GLY A 93 12.58 5.22 3.19
C GLY A 93 11.56 4.26 3.80
N LEU A 94 10.27 4.55 3.57
CA LEU A 94 9.19 3.65 3.98
C LEU A 94 9.23 2.32 3.22
N ALA A 95 9.48 2.34 1.92
CA ALA A 95 9.58 1.11 1.12
C ALA A 95 10.73 0.21 1.61
N CYS A 96 11.87 0.81 2.00
CA CYS A 96 12.97 0.08 2.62
C CYS A 96 12.55 -0.53 3.98
N ALA A 97 11.89 0.24 4.84
CA ALA A 97 11.39 -0.25 6.13
C ALA A 97 10.36 -1.38 5.96
N ALA A 98 9.43 -1.24 5.01
CA ALA A 98 8.45 -2.27 4.67
C ALA A 98 9.11 -3.54 4.13
N SER A 99 10.18 -3.40 3.33
CA SER A 99 10.96 -4.53 2.82
C SER A 99 11.66 -5.29 3.93
N LEU A 100 12.19 -4.60 4.95
CA LEU A 100 12.77 -5.24 6.14
C LEU A 100 11.70 -5.98 6.95
N GLY A 101 10.51 -5.39 7.10
CA GLY A 101 9.36 -6.06 7.72
C GLY A 101 8.95 -7.32 6.95
N ALA A 102 8.94 -7.26 5.62
CA ALA A 102 8.67 -8.39 4.74
C ALA A 102 9.73 -9.50 4.85
N ALA A 103 11.01 -9.13 5.05
CA ALA A 103 12.08 -10.10 5.25
C ALA A 103 11.95 -10.86 6.59
N GLY A 104 11.33 -10.25 7.61
CA GLY A 104 11.08 -10.89 8.91
C GLY A 104 9.81 -11.76 8.98
N LEU A 105 8.95 -11.73 7.95
CA LEU A 105 7.79 -12.62 7.87
C LEU A 105 8.27 -14.05 7.56
N GLU A 106 7.69 -15.05 8.25
CA GLU A 106 7.97 -16.45 7.93
C GLU A 106 7.67 -16.72 6.45
N TRP A 107 8.71 -17.11 5.71
CA TRP A 107 8.60 -17.57 4.33
C TRP A 107 7.92 -18.95 4.31
N LYS A 108 6.61 -18.99 4.53
CA LYS A 108 5.82 -20.20 4.26
C LYS A 108 5.42 -20.24 2.79
N SER A 109 5.78 -21.35 2.15
CA SER A 109 5.43 -21.64 0.76
C SER A 109 3.93 -21.81 0.61
N VAL A 110 3.37 -21.23 -0.46
CA VAL A 110 1.96 -21.38 -0.85
C VAL A 110 1.68 -22.72 -1.53
N LYS A 111 2.71 -23.58 -1.70
CA LYS A 111 2.55 -24.92 -2.27
C LYS A 111 1.83 -25.80 -1.23
N ALA A 112 0.59 -26.19 -1.53
CA ALA A 112 -0.16 -27.12 -0.70
C ALA A 112 0.66 -28.41 -0.48
N PRO A 113 0.73 -28.97 0.75
CA PRO A 113 1.19 -30.33 0.91
C PRO A 113 0.19 -31.25 0.20
N GLU A 114 0.66 -32.12 -0.71
CA GLU A 114 -0.12 -33.08 -1.50
C GLU A 114 -1.09 -33.97 -0.70
N LYS A 115 -0.97 -33.99 0.63
CA LYS A 115 -1.77 -34.84 1.53
C LYS A 115 -3.26 -34.50 1.60
N GLY A 116 -3.66 -33.27 1.26
CA GLY A 116 -5.08 -32.88 1.30
C GLY A 116 -5.91 -33.51 0.18
N SER A 117 -5.33 -33.62 -1.02
CA SER A 117 -6.03 -34.12 -2.21
C SER A 117 -6.25 -35.64 -2.16
N GLU A 118 -5.34 -36.39 -1.54
CA GLU A 118 -5.46 -37.85 -1.43
C GLU A 118 -6.49 -38.28 -0.38
N ALA A 119 -6.61 -37.54 0.73
CA ALA A 119 -7.60 -37.82 1.77
C ALA A 119 -9.02 -37.50 1.30
N GLU A 120 -9.18 -36.40 0.54
CA GLU A 120 -10.46 -35.99 -0.02
C GLU A 120 -10.90 -36.91 -1.18
N ALA A 121 -9.96 -37.36 -2.03
CA ALA A 121 -10.23 -38.35 -3.07
C ALA A 121 -10.61 -39.73 -2.48
N ARG A 122 -9.95 -40.18 -1.39
CA ARG A 122 -10.31 -41.44 -0.71
C ARG A 122 -11.69 -41.37 -0.05
N ALA A 123 -12.03 -40.25 0.58
CA ALA A 123 -13.35 -40.06 1.21
C ALA A 123 -14.50 -40.01 0.18
N ILE A 124 -14.24 -39.51 -1.03
CA ILE A 124 -15.22 -39.50 -2.13
C ILE A 124 -15.41 -40.91 -2.71
N GLU A 125 -14.33 -41.68 -2.90
CA GLU A 125 -14.40 -43.06 -3.40
C GLU A 125 -15.09 -44.01 -2.41
N GLU A 126 -14.86 -43.83 -1.10
CA GLU A 126 -15.47 -44.64 -0.04
C GLU A 126 -16.99 -44.36 0.12
N LYS A 127 -17.41 -43.10 -0.11
CA LYS A 127 -18.83 -42.75 -0.23
C LYS A 127 -19.47 -43.31 -1.49
N ARG A 128 -18.77 -43.32 -2.62
CA ARG A 128 -19.27 -43.87 -3.89
C ARG A 128 -19.48 -45.38 -3.79
N ARG A 129 -18.54 -46.11 -3.16
CA ARG A 129 -18.65 -47.55 -2.91
C ARG A 129 -19.79 -47.92 -1.96
N SER A 130 -20.03 -47.09 -0.95
CA SER A 130 -21.13 -47.31 0.00
C SER A 130 -22.50 -47.06 -0.63
N GLN A 131 -22.61 -46.13 -1.60
CA GLN A 131 -23.85 -45.84 -2.32
C GLN A 131 -24.17 -46.87 -3.42
N GLU A 132 -23.16 -47.47 -4.06
CA GLU A 132 -23.36 -48.54 -5.05
C GLU A 132 -23.76 -49.88 -4.39
N GLY A 133 -23.39 -50.11 -3.12
CA GLY A 133 -23.76 -51.31 -2.36
C GLY A 133 -25.18 -51.30 -1.77
N GLU A 134 -25.85 -50.14 -1.74
CA GLU A 134 -27.20 -49.98 -1.17
C GLU A 134 -28.30 -50.02 -2.27
N ALA A 135 -27.91 -50.08 -3.55
CA ALA A 135 -28.79 -50.10 -4.71
C ALA A 135 -28.84 -51.46 -5.47
N ALA A 136 -28.25 -52.51 -4.91
CA ALA A 136 -28.26 -53.89 -5.41
C ALA A 136 -28.94 -54.83 -4.41
#